data_AF-A0A2G6HYS5-F1
#
_entry.id   AF-A0A2G6HYS5-F1
#
_cell.length_a   1.000
_cell.length_b   1.000
_cell.length_c   1.000
_cell.angle_alpha   90.00
_cell.angle_beta   90.00
_cell.angle_gamma   90.00
#
_symmetry.space_group_name_H-M   'P 1'
#
loop_
_entity.id
_entity.type
_entity.pdbx_description
1 polymer ?
#
loop_
_entity_poly.entity_id
_entity_poly.type
_entity_poly.pdbx_seq_one_letter_code
_entity_poly.pdbx_strand_id
1 'polypeptide(L)'
;MSDHFSRIALVRLLQWILKEIQTKSVFGIHKDLFFDPFLVNKIGMTRYGQHLESPIGVAAGPHTQMAQNIVTAWLTGSRYIELKTIQTLDELTISKPCIDMEDEGYNCEWSQELKCEDSFDEYLNAWIVIHILRHMFGWHNEKGSGFIFNMSIGYDLQGIRKPNVQQFLKHMRDASAFIEAKRREIAPIYPAIDEV
;
A
#
# COMPACT_ATOMS: atom_id res chain seq x y z
N MET A 1 -13.22 18.54 10.01
CA MET A 1 -12.43 17.35 9.64
C MET A 1 -11.58 16.99 10.86
N SER A 2 -11.43 15.70 11.16
CA SER A 2 -10.53 15.24 12.23
C SER A 2 -9.08 15.54 11.84
N ASP A 3 -8.24 15.83 12.82
CA ASP A 3 -6.78 15.91 12.68
C ASP A 3 -6.10 14.54 12.72
N HIS A 4 -6.85 13.45 12.91
CA HIS A 4 -6.31 12.09 12.92
C HIS A 4 -6.68 11.29 11.67
N PHE A 5 -5.73 10.47 11.17
CA PHE A 5 -6.05 9.47 10.17
C PHE A 5 -7.09 8.47 10.69
N SER A 6 -8.06 8.18 9.83
CA SER A 6 -9.07 7.16 10.07
C SER A 6 -8.84 6.00 9.11
N ARG A 7 -8.45 4.85 9.66
CA ARG A 7 -8.24 3.62 8.89
C ARG A 7 -9.56 3.05 8.41
N ILE A 8 -9.51 2.36 7.27
CA ILE A 8 -10.67 1.67 6.70
C ILE A 8 -10.43 0.17 6.85
N ALA A 9 -11.31 -0.52 7.58
CA ALA A 9 -11.25 -1.97 7.71
C ALA A 9 -11.27 -2.65 6.32
N LEU A 10 -10.50 -3.73 6.16
CA LEU A 10 -10.30 -4.41 4.89
C LEU A 10 -11.62 -4.78 4.20
N VAL A 11 -12.57 -5.37 4.93
CA VAL A 11 -13.91 -5.71 4.42
C VAL A 11 -14.59 -4.51 3.77
N ARG A 12 -14.59 -3.37 4.46
CA ARG A 12 -15.23 -2.15 3.97
C ARG A 12 -14.48 -1.56 2.78
N LEU A 13 -13.15 -1.56 2.82
CA LEU A 13 -12.30 -1.10 1.73
C LEU A 13 -12.57 -1.90 0.45
N LEU A 14 -12.58 -3.23 0.57
CA LEU A 14 -12.81 -4.13 -0.56
C LEU A 14 -14.23 -3.99 -1.11
N GLN A 15 -15.26 -3.99 -0.24
CA GLN A 15 -16.64 -3.78 -0.67
C GLN A 15 -16.82 -2.45 -1.44
N TRP A 16 -16.16 -1.39 -0.98
CA TRP A 16 -16.21 -0.09 -1.65
C TRP A 16 -15.58 -0.18 -3.05
N ILE A 17 -14.36 -0.71 -3.15
CA ILE A 17 -13.67 -0.87 -4.44
C ILE A 17 -14.48 -1.73 -5.41
N LEU A 18 -14.96 -2.91 -4.96
CA LEU A 18 -15.74 -3.82 -5.80
C LEU A 18 -17.03 -3.18 -6.32
N LYS A 19 -17.70 -2.38 -5.49
CA LYS A 19 -18.90 -1.66 -5.88
C LYS A 19 -18.61 -0.61 -6.94
N GLU A 20 -17.55 0.18 -6.79
CA GLU A 20 -17.23 1.25 -7.75
C GLU A 20 -16.69 0.70 -9.08
N ILE A 21 -16.02 -0.46 -9.08
CA ILE A 21 -15.59 -1.12 -10.31
C ILE A 21 -16.79 -1.40 -11.23
N GLN A 22 -17.95 -1.75 -10.67
CA GLN A 22 -19.19 -1.95 -11.45
C GLN A 22 -19.64 -0.66 -12.15
N THR A 23 -19.35 0.50 -11.56
CA THR A 23 -19.59 1.83 -12.15
C THR A 23 -18.37 2.39 -12.88
N LYS A 24 -17.36 1.56 -13.17
CA LYS A 24 -16.16 1.90 -13.95
C LYS A 24 -15.27 2.96 -13.28
N SER A 25 -15.24 3.00 -11.96
CA SER A 25 -14.33 3.89 -11.21
C SER A 25 -13.79 3.21 -9.96
N VAL A 26 -12.71 3.75 -9.39
CA VAL A 26 -12.27 3.41 -8.02
C VAL A 26 -11.75 4.69 -7.37
N PHE A 27 -12.27 5.06 -6.21
CA PHE A 27 -11.99 6.30 -5.49
C PHE A 27 -12.10 7.56 -6.37
N GLY A 28 -13.07 7.56 -7.28
CA GLY A 28 -13.28 8.66 -8.24
C GLY A 28 -12.38 8.62 -9.49
N ILE A 29 -11.46 7.66 -9.61
CA ILE A 29 -10.61 7.49 -10.80
C ILE A 29 -11.37 6.63 -11.80
N HIS A 30 -11.66 7.18 -12.98
CA HIS A 30 -12.33 6.43 -14.04
C HIS A 30 -11.42 5.33 -14.61
N LYS A 31 -12.01 4.20 -15.00
CA LYS A 31 -11.28 3.02 -15.48
C LYS A 31 -10.33 3.27 -16.65
N ASP A 32 -10.60 4.30 -17.46
CA ASP A 32 -9.79 4.64 -18.63
C ASP A 32 -8.43 5.22 -18.23
N LEU A 33 -8.27 5.59 -16.95
CA LEU A 33 -7.01 6.01 -16.34
C LEU A 33 -6.29 4.85 -15.64
N PHE A 34 -6.87 3.64 -15.61
CA PHE A 34 -6.19 2.49 -15.04
C PHE A 34 -5.08 2.04 -15.97
N PHE A 35 -3.92 1.76 -15.38
CA PHE A 35 -2.78 1.25 -16.11
C PHE A 35 -2.95 -0.25 -16.37
N ASP A 36 -3.11 -0.62 -17.64
CA ASP A 36 -3.10 -2.00 -18.10
C ASP A 36 -1.68 -2.42 -18.54
N PRO A 37 -1.02 -3.33 -17.81
CA PRO A 37 0.35 -3.75 -18.14
C PRO A 37 0.48 -4.50 -19.48
N PHE A 38 -0.59 -5.04 -20.04
CA PHE A 38 -0.57 -5.80 -21.30
C PHE A 38 -0.78 -4.93 -22.53
N LEU A 39 -1.47 -3.79 -22.37
CA LEU A 39 -1.59 -2.79 -23.44
C LEU A 39 -0.28 -2.00 -23.62
N VAL A 40 0.44 -1.75 -22.52
CA VAL A 40 1.70 -0.98 -22.51
C VAL A 40 2.91 -1.91 -22.57
N ASN A 41 2.97 -2.72 -23.64
CA ASN A 41 3.81 -3.93 -23.69
C ASN A 41 5.35 -3.70 -23.79
N LYS A 42 5.89 -2.54 -23.36
CA LYS A 42 7.30 -2.17 -23.62
C LYS A 42 8.01 -1.32 -22.55
N ILE A 43 7.42 -1.06 -21.38
CA ILE A 43 8.08 -0.19 -20.37
C ILE A 43 8.57 -0.94 -19.12
N GLY A 44 8.25 -2.22 -18.97
CA GLY A 44 8.65 -3.00 -17.80
C GLY A 44 10.17 -3.11 -17.62
N MET A 45 10.62 -3.31 -16.38
CA MET A 45 12.03 -3.48 -16.03
C MET A 45 12.24 -4.63 -15.05
N THR A 46 13.50 -4.93 -14.72
CA THR A 46 13.84 -5.88 -13.65
C THR A 46 14.68 -5.16 -12.61
N ARG A 47 14.30 -5.28 -11.34
CA ARG A 47 15.00 -4.69 -10.20
C ARG A 47 15.01 -5.66 -9.04
N TYR A 48 16.16 -5.83 -8.38
CA TYR A 48 16.34 -6.80 -7.27
C TYR A 48 15.90 -8.24 -7.62
N GLY A 49 16.06 -8.64 -8.88
CA GLY A 49 15.65 -9.97 -9.36
C GLY A 49 14.14 -10.14 -9.58
N GLN A 50 13.33 -9.09 -9.40
CA GLN A 50 11.90 -9.11 -9.63
C GLN A 50 11.52 -8.27 -10.85
N HIS A 51 10.54 -8.74 -11.62
CA HIS A 51 10.01 -8.01 -12.76
C HIS A 51 8.99 -6.96 -12.31
N LEU A 52 9.14 -5.75 -12.83
CA LEU A 52 8.20 -4.64 -12.70
C LEU A 52 7.50 -4.41 -14.04
N GLU A 53 6.18 -4.34 -14.03
CA GLU A 53 5.37 -4.06 -15.23
C GLU A 53 5.50 -2.60 -15.72
N SER A 54 6.03 -1.71 -14.88
CA SER A 54 6.29 -0.30 -15.14
C SER A 54 7.53 0.13 -14.37
N PRO A 55 8.34 1.07 -14.89
CA PRO A 55 9.52 1.57 -14.20
C PRO A 55 9.18 2.66 -13.16
N ILE A 56 7.89 3.00 -13.03
CA ILE A 56 7.40 4.12 -12.23
C ILE A 56 6.99 3.63 -10.84
N GLY A 57 7.17 4.51 -9.85
CA GLY A 57 6.90 4.23 -8.46
C GLY A 57 6.49 5.46 -7.68
N VAL A 58 5.91 5.22 -6.51
CA VAL A 58 5.63 6.25 -5.51
C VAL A 58 6.66 6.16 -4.39
N ALA A 59 7.16 7.31 -3.97
CA ALA A 59 8.19 7.41 -2.94
C ALA A 59 7.59 7.29 -1.53
N ALA A 60 8.41 6.94 -0.54
CA ALA A 60 7.97 6.87 0.85
C ALA A 60 7.49 8.25 1.34
N GLY A 61 6.18 8.38 1.58
CA GLY A 61 5.56 9.67 1.88
C GLY A 61 4.13 9.55 2.37
N PRO A 62 3.45 10.66 2.70
CA PRO A 62 2.08 10.63 3.24
C PRO A 62 1.10 9.82 2.36
N HIS A 63 1.35 9.78 1.05
CA HIS A 63 0.55 9.05 0.07
C HIS A 63 0.80 7.53 0.06
N THR A 64 1.83 7.02 0.73
CA THR A 64 2.12 5.57 0.84
C THR A 64 1.92 5.02 2.25
N GLN A 65 1.10 5.71 3.06
CA GLN A 65 0.78 5.30 4.43
C GLN A 65 -0.56 4.54 4.54
N MET A 66 -1.54 4.89 3.70
CA MET A 66 -2.90 4.35 3.75
C MET A 66 -3.16 3.39 2.58
N ALA A 67 -3.91 2.32 2.84
CA ALA A 67 -4.15 1.25 1.88
C ALA A 67 -4.84 1.74 0.60
N GLN A 68 -5.87 2.58 0.72
CA GLN A 68 -6.58 3.14 -0.43
C GLN A 68 -5.68 3.97 -1.35
N ASN A 69 -4.68 4.68 -0.78
CA ASN A 69 -3.76 5.50 -1.56
C ASN A 69 -2.74 4.61 -2.28
N ILE A 70 -2.23 3.57 -1.61
CA ILE A 70 -1.32 2.59 -2.22
C ILE A 70 -2.01 1.84 -3.37
N VAL A 71 -3.24 1.37 -3.15
CA VAL A 71 -4.06 0.72 -4.18
C VAL A 71 -4.30 1.65 -5.37
N THR A 72 -4.60 2.92 -5.10
CA THR A 72 -4.79 3.96 -6.13
C THR A 72 -3.51 4.20 -6.95
N ALA A 73 -2.37 4.32 -6.29
CA ALA A 73 -1.07 4.48 -6.95
C ALA A 73 -0.75 3.28 -7.86
N TRP A 74 -1.06 2.07 -7.40
CA TRP A 74 -0.90 0.85 -8.19
C TRP A 74 -1.86 0.79 -9.39
N LEU A 75 -3.14 1.10 -9.19
CA LEU A 75 -4.15 1.16 -10.26
C LEU A 75 -3.76 2.12 -11.38
N THR A 76 -3.06 3.21 -11.04
CA THR A 76 -2.62 4.25 -11.97
C THR A 76 -1.19 4.05 -12.49
N GLY A 77 -0.58 2.89 -12.25
CA GLY A 77 0.64 2.44 -12.94
C GLY A 77 1.92 2.41 -12.12
N SER A 78 1.85 2.69 -10.82
CA SER A 78 3.00 2.49 -9.92
C SER A 78 3.27 1.00 -9.74
N ARG A 79 4.54 0.60 -9.84
CA ARG A 79 5.00 -0.78 -9.63
C ARG A 79 6.18 -0.89 -8.67
N TYR A 80 6.92 0.19 -8.42
CA TYR A 80 7.85 0.26 -7.30
C TYR A 80 7.26 1.14 -6.21
N ILE A 81 6.72 0.55 -5.14
CA ILE A 81 5.97 1.29 -4.12
C ILE A 81 6.80 1.33 -2.84
N GLU A 82 7.38 2.48 -2.55
CA GLU A 82 8.08 2.71 -1.29
C GLU A 82 7.06 3.03 -0.20
N LEU A 83 6.90 2.09 0.73
CA LEU A 83 5.99 2.23 1.85
C LEU A 83 6.49 3.31 2.79
N LYS A 84 5.55 4.03 3.42
CA LYS A 84 5.91 5.09 4.35
C LYS A 84 6.82 4.56 5.46
N THR A 85 7.88 5.32 5.73
CA THR A 85 8.87 5.00 6.75
C THR A 85 8.23 4.91 8.13
N ILE A 86 8.28 3.72 8.73
CA ILE A 86 7.90 3.54 10.14
C ILE A 86 9.10 3.84 11.05
N GLN A 87 8.81 4.24 12.28
CA GLN A 87 9.83 4.51 13.30
C GLN A 87 9.34 4.09 14.68
N THR A 88 10.26 3.99 15.64
CA THR A 88 9.92 3.56 17.00
C THR A 88 9.01 4.53 17.75
N LEU A 89 9.10 5.83 17.47
CA LEU A 89 8.25 6.86 18.05
C LEU A 89 7.00 7.01 17.19
N ASP A 90 5.99 6.22 17.51
CA ASP A 90 4.78 6.02 16.70
C ASP A 90 3.49 6.52 17.37
N GLU A 91 3.63 7.26 18.47
CA GLU A 91 2.59 8.06 19.11
C GLU A 91 3.06 9.52 19.17
N LEU A 92 2.89 10.22 18.05
CA LEU A 92 3.33 11.61 17.88
C LEU A 92 2.13 12.55 17.83
N THR A 93 2.23 13.66 18.56
CA THR A 93 1.38 14.83 18.33
C THR A 93 2.08 15.71 17.31
N ILE A 94 1.56 15.73 16.09
CA ILE A 94 2.13 16.49 14.97
C ILE A 94 1.39 17.82 14.86
N SER A 95 2.12 18.93 14.94
CA SER A 95 1.56 20.26 14.68
C SER A 95 1.16 20.38 13.21
N LYS A 96 0.00 20.99 12.92
CA LYS A 96 -0.53 21.16 11.56
C LYS A 96 -0.67 22.65 11.22
N PRO A 97 -0.27 23.11 10.01
CA PRO A 97 0.23 22.30 8.88
C PRO A 97 1.65 21.75 9.11
N CYS A 98 1.85 20.47 8.80
CA CYS A 98 3.15 19.79 8.95
C CYS A 98 4.00 19.80 7.67
N ILE A 99 3.40 20.27 6.56
CA ILE A 99 4.07 20.45 5.28
C ILE A 99 3.79 21.88 4.84
N ASP A 100 4.86 22.64 4.65
CA ASP A 100 4.81 23.95 4.03
C ASP A 100 5.21 23.80 2.56
N MET A 101 4.33 24.18 1.64
CA MET A 101 4.50 23.99 0.19
C MET A 101 4.49 25.33 -0.56
N GLU A 102 4.69 26.46 0.12
CA GLU A 102 4.67 27.76 -0.55
C GLU A 102 5.83 27.90 -1.56
N ASP A 103 7.02 27.42 -1.20
CA ASP A 103 8.22 27.46 -2.06
C ASP A 103 8.90 26.07 -2.18
N GLU A 104 10.03 25.85 -1.51
CA GLU A 104 10.88 24.66 -1.67
C GLU A 104 10.25 23.36 -1.14
N GLY A 105 9.16 23.46 -0.37
CA GLY A 105 8.50 22.32 0.24
C GLY A 105 9.24 21.83 1.50
N TYR A 106 8.89 22.33 2.68
CA TYR A 106 9.48 21.89 3.94
C TYR A 106 8.58 20.89 4.66
N ASN A 107 9.18 19.81 5.13
CA ASN A 107 8.58 18.99 6.16
C ASN A 107 8.91 19.62 7.52
N CYS A 108 7.93 20.33 8.09
CA CYS A 108 8.12 21.13 9.30
C CYS A 108 8.07 20.27 10.57
N GLU A 109 7.61 19.02 10.46
CA GLU A 109 7.41 18.10 11.59
C GLU A 109 7.80 16.67 11.23
N TRP A 110 7.62 15.74 12.18
CA TRP A 110 7.69 14.31 11.90
C TRP A 110 6.55 13.89 10.98
N SER A 111 6.75 12.81 10.22
CA SER A 111 5.87 12.49 9.09
C SER A 111 5.16 11.13 9.17
N GLN A 112 5.34 10.39 10.26
CA GLN A 112 4.65 9.12 10.49
C GLN A 112 3.55 9.32 11.54
N GLU A 113 2.29 9.15 11.13
CA GLU A 113 1.11 9.36 11.99
C GLU A 113 0.48 8.06 12.50
N LEU A 114 0.76 6.92 11.88
CA LEU A 114 0.24 5.62 12.31
C LEU A 114 1.24 4.87 13.20
N LYS A 115 0.70 4.09 14.13
CA LYS A 115 1.46 3.10 14.90
C LYS A 115 2.16 2.11 13.96
N CYS A 116 3.24 1.46 14.42
CA CYS A 116 3.92 0.44 13.62
C CYS A 116 2.96 -0.69 13.20
N GLU A 117 2.13 -1.17 14.13
CA GLU A 117 1.14 -2.23 13.86
C GLU A 117 0.04 -1.77 12.89
N ASP A 118 -0.40 -0.52 13.03
CA ASP A 118 -1.41 0.06 12.15
C ASP A 118 -0.88 0.24 10.72
N SER A 119 0.39 0.63 10.59
CA SER A 119 1.07 0.74 9.31
C SER A 119 1.20 -0.63 8.63
N PHE A 120 1.60 -1.65 9.40
CA PHE A 120 1.62 -3.03 8.90
C PHE A 120 0.24 -3.47 8.37
N ASP A 121 -0.83 -3.18 9.12
CA ASP A 121 -2.18 -3.56 8.70
C ASP A 121 -2.60 -2.86 7.39
N GLU A 122 -2.31 -1.56 7.24
CA GLU A 122 -2.58 -0.82 6.00
C GLU A 122 -1.78 -1.37 4.80
N TYR A 123 -0.50 -1.70 5.01
CA TYR A 123 0.34 -2.28 3.95
C TYR A 123 -0.14 -3.66 3.54
N LEU A 124 -0.54 -4.49 4.50
CA LEU A 124 -1.10 -5.81 4.25
C LEU A 124 -2.47 -5.72 3.55
N ASN A 125 -3.32 -4.78 3.95
CA ASN A 125 -4.60 -4.53 3.30
C ASN A 125 -4.40 -4.14 1.83
N ALA A 126 -3.47 -3.21 1.55
CA ALA A 126 -3.12 -2.82 0.19
C ALA A 126 -2.61 -4.01 -0.63
N TRP A 127 -1.71 -4.82 -0.05
CA TRP A 127 -1.15 -6.01 -0.69
C TRP A 127 -2.25 -6.99 -1.12
N ILE A 128 -3.14 -7.36 -0.19
CA ILE A 128 -4.24 -8.28 -0.46
C ILE A 128 -5.19 -7.71 -1.52
N VAL A 129 -5.58 -6.44 -1.42
CA VAL A 129 -6.48 -5.80 -2.38
C VAL A 129 -5.85 -5.76 -3.77
N ILE A 130 -4.57 -5.42 -3.90
CA ILE A 130 -3.88 -5.41 -5.20
C ILE A 130 -3.88 -6.80 -5.83
N HIS A 131 -3.60 -7.85 -5.05
CA HIS A 131 -3.64 -9.22 -5.56
C HIS A 131 -5.05 -9.64 -6.03
N ILE A 132 -6.10 -9.26 -5.29
CA ILE A 132 -7.49 -9.48 -5.71
C ILE A 132 -7.80 -8.73 -7.01
N LEU A 133 -7.39 -7.46 -7.12
CA LEU A 133 -7.62 -6.68 -8.33
C LEU A 133 -6.90 -7.27 -9.55
N ARG A 134 -5.67 -7.77 -9.37
CA ARG A 134 -4.95 -8.48 -10.43
C ARG A 134 -5.72 -9.71 -10.90
N HIS A 135 -6.19 -10.53 -9.97
CA HIS A 135 -7.00 -11.70 -10.29
C HIS A 135 -8.29 -11.30 -11.03
N MET A 136 -9.02 -10.29 -10.53
CA MET A 136 -10.24 -9.78 -11.16
C MET A 136 -10.04 -9.25 -12.59
N PHE A 137 -8.92 -8.59 -12.86
CA PHE A 137 -8.60 -8.08 -14.20
C PHE A 137 -7.96 -9.13 -15.10
N GLY A 138 -7.73 -10.35 -14.61
CA GLY A 138 -7.01 -11.40 -15.35
C GLY A 138 -5.55 -11.04 -15.61
N TRP A 139 -4.96 -10.18 -14.78
CA TRP A 139 -3.58 -9.72 -14.93
C TRP A 139 -2.58 -10.74 -14.37
N HIS A 140 -2.50 -11.89 -15.01
CA HIS A 140 -1.54 -12.93 -14.69
C HIS A 140 -0.25 -12.72 -15.49
N ASN A 141 0.89 -12.74 -14.80
CA ASN A 141 2.19 -12.56 -15.42
C ASN A 141 3.11 -13.71 -15.01
N GLU A 142 3.63 -14.45 -15.99
CA GLU A 142 4.55 -15.56 -15.77
C GLU A 142 5.86 -15.12 -15.08
N LYS A 143 6.18 -13.83 -15.13
CA LYS A 143 7.37 -13.23 -14.49
C LYS A 143 7.12 -12.80 -13.04
N GLY A 144 5.97 -13.14 -12.44
CA GLY A 144 5.63 -12.89 -11.05
C GLY A 144 4.56 -11.82 -10.84
N SER A 145 4.57 -11.16 -9.67
CA SER A 145 3.55 -10.17 -9.29
C SER A 145 3.58 -8.90 -10.13
N GLY A 146 4.71 -8.57 -10.76
CA GLY A 146 4.83 -7.37 -11.59
C GLY A 146 5.03 -6.07 -10.82
N PHE A 147 5.12 -6.10 -9.48
CA PHE A 147 5.37 -4.94 -8.61
C PHE A 147 6.17 -5.34 -7.37
N ILE A 148 6.78 -4.34 -6.72
CA ILE A 148 7.55 -4.45 -5.48
C ILE A 148 6.97 -3.49 -4.45
N PHE A 149 6.73 -3.99 -3.24
CA PHE A 149 6.65 -3.14 -2.05
C PHE A 149 8.05 -3.03 -1.44
N ASN A 150 8.56 -1.81 -1.33
CA ASN A 150 9.81 -1.51 -0.66
C ASN A 150 9.51 -0.97 0.74
N MET A 151 9.90 -1.72 1.77
CA MET A 151 9.73 -1.27 3.15
C MET A 151 10.79 -0.24 3.52
N SER A 152 10.39 0.82 4.21
CA SER A 152 11.29 1.82 4.78
C SER A 152 11.16 1.83 6.31
N ILE A 153 12.30 1.87 7.00
CA ILE A 153 12.39 1.91 8.48
C ILE A 153 13.43 2.96 8.88
N GLY A 154 13.23 3.66 9.99
CA GLY A 154 14.17 4.68 10.46
C GLY A 154 14.08 4.98 11.96
N TYR A 155 14.84 5.95 12.49
CA TYR A 155 15.94 6.67 11.82
C TYR A 155 17.33 6.27 12.32
N ASP A 156 17.41 5.61 13.47
CA ASP A 156 18.67 5.13 14.03
C ASP A 156 18.59 3.65 14.41
N LEU A 157 19.76 3.06 14.61
CA LEU A 157 19.88 1.65 14.98
C LEU A 157 19.25 1.36 16.35
N GLN A 158 19.26 2.33 17.27
CA GLN A 158 18.72 2.16 18.61
C GLN A 158 17.20 1.98 18.56
N GLY A 159 16.50 2.82 17.80
CA GLY A 159 15.07 2.76 17.54
C GLY A 159 14.69 1.53 16.72
N ILE A 160 15.48 1.17 15.70
CA ILE A 160 15.23 -0.04 14.92
C ILE A 160 15.29 -1.29 15.80
N ARG A 161 16.15 -1.33 16.83
CA ARG A 161 16.26 -2.44 17.78
C ARG A 161 15.12 -2.50 18.81
N LYS A 162 14.21 -1.53 18.86
CA LYS A 162 13.11 -1.51 19.83
C LYS A 162 12.04 -2.59 19.51
N PRO A 163 11.31 -3.08 20.52
CA PRO A 163 10.36 -4.19 20.33
C PRO A 163 9.29 -3.94 19.26
N ASN A 164 8.71 -2.74 19.19
CA ASN A 164 7.67 -2.42 18.21
C ASN A 164 8.18 -2.49 16.76
N VAL A 165 9.36 -1.94 16.49
CA VAL A 165 9.98 -2.02 15.15
C VAL A 165 10.41 -3.46 14.83
N GLN A 166 10.97 -4.19 15.79
CA GLN A 166 11.33 -5.60 15.60
C GLN A 166 10.10 -6.48 15.32
N GLN A 167 8.97 -6.20 15.96
CA GLN A 167 7.70 -6.88 15.71
C GLN A 167 7.17 -6.57 14.31
N PHE A 168 7.19 -5.29 13.90
CA PHE A 168 6.88 -4.89 12.53
C PHE A 168 7.72 -5.66 11.51
N LEU A 169 9.05 -5.71 11.70
CA LEU A 169 9.97 -6.44 10.83
C LEU A 169 9.68 -7.95 10.78
N LYS A 170 9.28 -8.55 11.91
CA LYS A 170 8.88 -9.96 11.97
C LYS A 170 7.64 -10.20 11.11
N HIS A 171 6.62 -9.33 11.22
CA HIS A 171 5.39 -9.46 10.45
C HIS A 171 5.61 -9.19 8.95
N MET A 172 6.46 -8.21 8.59
CA MET A 172 6.82 -7.95 7.19
C MET A 172 7.61 -9.09 6.55
N ARG A 173 8.35 -9.87 7.35
CA ARG A 173 9.07 -11.07 6.87
C ARG A 173 8.13 -12.24 6.63
N ASP A 174 7.17 -12.43 7.54
CA ASP A 174 6.18 -13.51 7.46
C ASP A 174 4.82 -13.00 7.97
N ALA A 175 3.94 -12.74 7.03
CA ALA A 175 2.57 -12.30 7.28
C ALA A 175 1.55 -13.42 7.08
N SER A 176 1.96 -14.68 6.89
CA SER A 176 1.06 -15.77 6.46
C SER A 176 -0.14 -15.94 7.40
N ALA A 177 0.05 -15.87 8.72
CA ALA A 177 -1.06 -15.97 9.67
C ALA A 177 -2.06 -14.80 9.53
N PHE A 178 -1.58 -13.58 9.28
CA PHE A 178 -2.44 -12.40 9.08
C PHE A 178 -3.15 -12.45 7.73
N ILE A 179 -2.47 -12.94 6.68
CA ILE A 179 -3.06 -13.19 5.36
C ILE A 179 -4.22 -14.18 5.50
N GLU A 180 -3.99 -15.32 6.16
CA GLU A 180 -5.03 -16.35 6.36
C GLU A 180 -6.23 -15.82 7.14
N ALA A 181 -6.00 -15.03 8.18
CA ALA A 181 -7.08 -14.38 8.92
C ALA A 181 -7.89 -13.42 8.02
N LYS A 182 -7.21 -12.55 7.27
CA LYS A 182 -7.85 -11.59 6.36
C LYS A 182 -8.57 -12.27 5.18
N ARG A 183 -8.04 -13.38 4.65
CA ARG A 183 -8.70 -14.21 3.63
C ARG A 183 -10.05 -14.73 4.12
N ARG A 184 -10.11 -15.27 5.35
CA ARG A 184 -11.38 -15.72 5.96
C ARG A 184 -12.35 -14.57 6.15
N GLU A 185 -11.86 -13.39 6.54
CA GLU A 185 -12.67 -12.19 6.73
C GLU A 185 -13.36 -11.74 5.42
N ILE A 186 -12.64 -11.81 4.30
CA ILE A 186 -13.13 -11.33 3.00
C ILE A 186 -13.75 -12.41 2.11
N ALA A 187 -13.63 -13.70 2.43
CA ALA A 187 -14.21 -14.79 1.65
C ALA A 187 -15.72 -14.63 1.35
N PRO A 188 -16.57 -14.12 2.27
CA PRO A 188 -17.97 -13.85 1.95
C PRO A 188 -18.19 -12.75 0.88
N ILE A 189 -17.20 -11.89 0.68
CA ILE A 189 -17.27 -10.72 -0.22
C ILE A 189 -16.60 -11.05 -1.56
N TYR A 190 -15.52 -11.82 -1.53
CA TYR A 190 -14.79 -12.28 -2.70
C TYR A 190 -14.58 -13.81 -2.63
N PRO A 191 -15.58 -14.61 -3.07
CA PRO A 191 -15.53 -16.07 -2.94
C PRO A 191 -14.36 -16.75 -3.66
N ALA A 192 -13.81 -16.12 -4.71
CA ALA A 192 -12.65 -16.62 -5.45
C ALA A 192 -11.30 -16.32 -4.76
N ILE A 193 -11.29 -15.92 -3.48
CA ILE A 193 -10.06 -15.58 -2.74
C ILE A 193 -9.08 -16.76 -2.61
N ASP A 194 -9.55 -17.99 -2.80
CA ASP A 194 -8.70 -19.18 -2.77
C ASP A 194 -7.89 -19.40 -4.06
N GLU A 195 -8.19 -18.62 -5.11
CA GLU A 195 -7.49 -18.62 -6.39
C GLU A 195 -6.43 -17.50 -6.50
N VAL A 196 -6.33 -16.64 -5.47
CA VAL A 196 -5.51 -15.40 -5.44
C VAL A 196 -4.14 -15.62 -4.80
#